data_AF-A0A7K9IBW7-F1
#
_entry.id   AF-A0A7K9IBW7-F1
#
_cell.length_a   1.000
_cell.length_b   1.000
_cell.length_c   1.000
_cell.angle_alpha   90.00
_cell.angle_beta   90.00
_cell.angle_gamma   90.00
#
_symmetry.space_group_name_H-M   'P 1'
#
loop_
_entity.id
_entity.type
_entity.pdbx_description
1 polymer ?
#
loop_
_entity_poly.entity_id
_entity_poly.type
_entity_poly.pdbx_seq_one_letter_code
_entity_poly.pdbx_strand_id
1 'polypeptide(L)'
;LGVPQANELAAEAVVLQYTDWLDQDNPVKNREALDDIVGDHNVVCPLMHFAQRWAERGGTVFAYLFDHRASNLLWPPWMGVPHGYEIEFRRWPSYTAAGQSYARLNARPLAVAQGLRAQACAFWTRFLPKLLNVTG
;
A
#
# COMPACT_ATOMS: atom_id res chain seq x y z
N LEU A 1 -5.00 7.25 -14.18
CA LEU A 1 -4.85 7.15 -12.71
C LEU A 1 -3.54 7.83 -12.34
N GLY A 2 -3.61 9.05 -11.83
CA GLY A 2 -2.49 9.84 -11.34
C GLY A 2 -2.97 10.65 -10.15
N VAL A 3 -2.09 11.40 -9.47
CA VAL A 3 -2.47 12.31 -8.39
C VAL A 3 -3.38 13.39 -8.97
N PRO A 4 -4.72 13.33 -8.78
CA PRO A 4 -5.61 14.31 -9.36
C PRO A 4 -5.29 15.67 -8.73
N GLN A 5 -5.35 16.75 -9.51
CA GLN A 5 -5.09 18.13 -9.05
C GLN A 5 -3.62 18.46 -8.72
N ALA A 6 -2.63 17.63 -9.06
CA ALA A 6 -1.23 18.01 -8.89
C ALA A 6 -0.82 19.13 -9.87
N ASN A 7 -0.45 20.30 -9.34
CA ASN A 7 0.31 21.29 -10.10
C ASN A 7 1.76 20.82 -10.32
N GLU A 8 2.51 21.51 -11.19
CA GLU A 8 3.87 21.10 -11.57
C GLU A 8 4.78 20.88 -10.35
N LEU A 9 4.73 21.79 -9.36
CA LEU A 9 5.54 21.66 -8.15
C LEU A 9 5.14 20.46 -7.30
N ALA A 10 3.85 20.15 -7.22
CA ALA A 10 3.37 18.95 -6.54
C ALA A 10 3.80 17.67 -7.27
N ALA A 11 3.80 17.67 -8.61
CA ALA A 11 4.31 16.56 -9.39
C ALA A 11 5.82 16.34 -9.16
N GLU A 12 6.61 17.42 -9.17
CA GLU A 12 8.05 17.36 -8.85
C GLU A 12 8.31 16.85 -7.43
N ALA A 13 7.50 17.26 -6.46
CA ALA A 13 7.62 16.76 -5.09
C ALA A 13 7.34 15.25 -4.99
N VAL A 14 6.38 14.73 -5.77
CA VAL A 14 6.12 13.28 -5.85
C VAL A 14 7.30 12.57 -6.51
N VAL A 15 7.82 13.10 -7.63
CA VAL A 15 9.00 12.53 -8.30
C VAL A 15 10.19 12.49 -7.35
N LEU A 16 10.46 13.57 -6.62
CA LEU A 16 11.53 13.65 -5.63
C LEU A 16 11.40 12.58 -4.54
N GLN A 17 10.19 12.37 -4.04
CA GLN A 17 9.91 11.44 -2.94
C GLN A 17 10.06 9.96 -3.33
N TYR A 18 9.78 9.60 -4.58
CA TYR A 18 9.69 8.20 -5.02
C TYR A 18 10.82 7.75 -5.97
N THR A 19 11.65 8.67 -6.46
CA THR A 19 12.78 8.34 -7.33
C THR A 19 13.96 7.85 -6.50
N ASP A 20 14.55 6.71 -6.89
CA ASP A 20 15.88 6.33 -6.41
C ASP A 20 16.94 7.13 -7.17
N TRP A 21 17.39 8.22 -6.57
CA TRP A 21 18.37 9.13 -7.19
C TRP A 21 19.76 8.52 -7.39
N LEU A 22 20.06 7.37 -6.79
CA LEU A 22 21.31 6.63 -7.07
C LEU A 22 21.19 5.73 -8.30
N ASP A 23 19.98 5.50 -8.82
CA ASP A 23 19.68 4.57 -9.91
C ASP A 23 18.41 4.98 -10.69
N GLN A 24 18.33 6.28 -11.03
CA GLN A 24 17.10 6.92 -11.53
C GLN A 24 16.59 6.36 -12.87
N ASP A 25 17.48 5.80 -13.69
CA ASP A 25 17.14 5.28 -15.02
C ASP A 25 16.74 3.80 -14.99
N ASN A 26 16.69 3.19 -13.80
CA ASN A 26 16.33 1.79 -13.65
C ASN A 26 14.82 1.57 -13.88
N PRO A 27 14.44 0.89 -14.97
CA PRO A 27 13.03 0.75 -15.33
C PRO A 27 12.24 -0.12 -14.35
N VAL A 28 12.91 -1.02 -13.62
CA VAL A 28 12.28 -1.88 -12.62
C VAL A 28 11.91 -1.06 -11.39
N LYS A 29 12.84 -0.24 -10.88
CA LYS A 29 12.60 0.64 -9.75
C LYS A 29 11.55 1.71 -10.07
N ASN A 30 11.60 2.27 -11.28
CA ASN A 30 10.61 3.25 -11.72
C ASN A 30 9.19 2.67 -11.79
N ARG A 31 9.06 1.41 -12.25
CA ARG A 31 7.78 0.69 -12.23
C ARG A 31 7.28 0.47 -10.80
N GLU A 32 8.15 0.01 -9.90
CA GLU A 32 7.81 -0.23 -8.49
C GLU A 32 7.45 1.07 -7.76
N ALA A 33 8.16 2.16 -8.05
CA ALA A 33 7.84 3.49 -7.55
C ALA A 33 6.45 3.96 -8.00
N LEU A 34 6.08 3.75 -9.26
CA LEU A 34 4.74 4.07 -9.76
C LEU A 34 3.64 3.23 -9.09
N ASP A 35 3.90 1.94 -8.85
CA ASP A 35 2.98 1.06 -8.12
C ASP A 35 2.77 1.57 -6.67
N ASP A 36 3.86 1.90 -6.00
CA ASP A 36 3.86 2.48 -4.65
C ASP A 36 3.14 3.84 -4.59
N ILE A 37 3.33 4.74 -5.56
CA ILE A 37 2.63 6.04 -5.63
C ILE A 37 1.12 5.82 -5.69
N VAL A 38 0.65 4.92 -6.56
CA VAL A 38 -0.77 4.65 -6.72
C VAL A 38 -1.35 3.99 -5.46
N GLY A 39 -0.66 3.01 -4.89
CA GLY A 39 -1.07 2.31 -3.67
C GLY A 39 -1.12 3.23 -2.45
N ASP A 40 -0.07 4.02 -2.23
CA ASP A 40 0.02 4.92 -1.08
C ASP A 40 -1.02 6.03 -1.15
N HIS A 41 -1.14 6.71 -2.30
CA HIS A 41 -2.05 7.83 -2.46
C HIS A 41 -3.52 7.42 -2.33
N ASN A 42 -3.90 6.32 -2.99
CA ASN A 42 -5.32 5.96 -3.12
C ASN A 42 -5.83 5.03 -2.01
N VAL A 43 -4.95 4.26 -1.37
CA VAL A 43 -5.36 3.18 -0.44
C VAL A 43 -4.69 3.32 0.91
N VAL A 44 -3.36 3.17 0.98
CA VAL A 44 -2.66 2.98 2.25
C VAL A 44 -2.73 4.23 3.11
N CYS A 45 -2.36 5.40 2.59
CA CYS A 45 -2.26 6.60 3.40
C CYS A 45 -3.61 7.20 3.81
N PRO A 46 -4.66 7.22 2.96
CA PRO A 46 -6.01 7.54 3.41
C PRO A 46 -6.50 6.61 4.52
N LEU A 47 -6.27 5.30 4.41
CA LEU A 47 -6.66 4.32 5.43
C LEU A 47 -5.93 4.54 6.76
N MET A 48 -4.61 4.74 6.71
CA MET A 48 -3.81 5.01 7.90
C MET A 48 -4.20 6.33 8.58
N HIS A 49 -4.53 7.37 7.79
CA HIS A 49 -5.04 8.63 8.31
C HIS A 49 -6.38 8.46 9.04
N PHE A 50 -7.32 7.72 8.43
CA PHE A 50 -8.60 7.40 9.06
C PHE A 50 -8.42 6.61 10.36
N ALA A 51 -7.61 5.55 10.32
CA ALA A 51 -7.32 4.70 11.48
C ALA A 51 -6.76 5.52 12.65
N GLN A 52 -5.79 6.39 12.39
CA GLN A 52 -5.23 7.27 13.41
C GLN A 52 -6.31 8.19 14.01
N ARG A 53 -7.12 8.85 13.17
CA ARG A 53 -8.17 9.79 13.63
C ARG A 53 -9.30 9.11 14.38
N TRP A 54 -9.61 7.86 14.05
CA TRP A 54 -10.58 7.05 14.79
C TRP A 54 -10.06 6.68 16.17
N ALA A 55 -8.80 6.25 16.25
CA ALA A 55 -8.14 5.91 17.51
C ALA A 55 -8.02 7.11 18.46
N GLU A 56 -7.66 8.29 17.94
CA GLU A 56 -7.59 9.55 18.71
C GLU A 56 -8.94 9.95 19.35
N ARG A 57 -10.07 9.46 18.80
CA ARG A 57 -11.42 9.71 19.31
C ARG A 57 -11.94 8.60 20.22
N GLY A 58 -11.06 7.70 20.68
CA GLY A 58 -11.40 6.60 21.57
C GLY A 58 -11.93 5.35 20.87
N GLY A 59 -11.91 5.31 19.54
CA GLY A 59 -12.29 4.13 18.78
C GLY A 59 -11.22 3.05 18.80
N THR A 60 -11.61 1.78 18.95
CA THR A 60 -10.66 0.65 18.86
C THR A 60 -10.35 0.35 17.39
N VAL A 61 -9.06 0.24 17.04
CA VAL A 61 -8.59 -0.05 15.68
C VAL A 61 -7.77 -1.33 15.68
N PHE A 62 -8.07 -2.22 14.73
CA PHE A 62 -7.22 -3.35 14.38
C PHE A 62 -6.82 -3.19 12.92
N ALA A 63 -5.51 -3.21 12.65
CA ALA A 63 -4.96 -3.05 11.32
C ALA A 63 -4.18 -4.31 10.91
N TYR A 64 -4.19 -4.63 9.63
CA TYR A 64 -3.42 -5.72 9.05
C TYR A 64 -2.78 -5.26 7.74
N LEU A 65 -1.69 -5.91 7.34
CA LEU A 65 -1.07 -5.80 6.03
C LEU A 65 -1.17 -7.17 5.36
N PHE A 66 -1.72 -7.21 4.15
CA PHE A 66 -1.77 -8.43 3.34
C PHE A 66 -0.69 -8.37 2.26
N ASP A 67 0.38 -9.13 2.44
CA ASP A 67 1.55 -9.18 1.54
C ASP A 67 1.74 -10.56 0.89
N HIS A 68 0.69 -11.40 0.92
CA HIS A 68 0.75 -12.73 0.34
C HIS A 68 0.39 -12.72 -1.14
N ARG A 69 1.35 -13.13 -1.97
CA ARG A 69 1.10 -13.42 -3.38
C ARG A 69 0.72 -14.89 -3.57
N ALA A 70 -0.49 -15.14 -4.05
CA ALA A 70 -0.98 -16.50 -4.31
C ALA A 70 -0.11 -17.21 -5.37
N SER A 71 0.20 -18.50 -5.15
CA SER A 71 1.04 -19.29 -6.07
C SER A 71 0.37 -19.57 -7.41
N ASN A 72 -0.96 -19.51 -7.47
CA ASN A 72 -1.79 -19.73 -8.66
C ASN A 72 -2.26 -18.42 -9.30
N LEU A 73 -1.73 -17.27 -8.88
CA LEU A 73 -2.12 -15.98 -9.41
C LEU A 73 -1.73 -15.84 -10.89
N LEU A 74 -2.72 -15.62 -11.76
CA LEU A 74 -2.50 -15.50 -13.21
C LEU A 74 -1.85 -14.17 -13.63
N TRP A 75 -1.91 -13.15 -12.76
CA TRP A 75 -1.26 -11.87 -13.03
C TRP A 75 0.26 -12.04 -13.08
N PRO A 76 0.98 -11.32 -13.96
CA PRO A 76 2.43 -11.24 -13.95
C PRO A 76 3.07 -11.03 -12.55
N PRO A 77 4.28 -11.59 -12.30
CA PRO A 77 5.00 -11.47 -11.02
C PRO A 77 5.20 -10.02 -10.55
N TRP A 78 5.42 -9.10 -11.48
CA TRP A 78 5.72 -7.70 -11.18
C TRP A 78 4.59 -6.96 -10.46
N MET A 79 3.34 -7.42 -10.58
CA MET A 79 2.18 -6.80 -9.91
C MET A 79 2.09 -7.11 -8.41
N GLY A 80 3.03 -7.88 -7.86
CA GLY A 80 3.05 -8.16 -6.42
C GLY A 80 1.75 -8.79 -5.92
N VAL A 81 1.03 -8.09 -5.04
CA VAL A 81 -0.26 -8.50 -4.49
C VAL A 81 -1.32 -7.51 -4.98
N PRO A 82 -2.08 -7.84 -6.04
CA PRO A 82 -2.99 -6.87 -6.63
C PRO A 82 -4.16 -6.57 -5.69
N HIS A 83 -4.71 -5.36 -5.82
CA HIS A 83 -5.86 -4.92 -5.05
C HIS A 83 -7.05 -5.90 -5.18
N GLY A 84 -7.68 -6.26 -4.06
CA GLY A 84 -8.84 -7.16 -4.01
C GLY A 84 -8.49 -8.65 -3.93
N TYR A 85 -7.22 -9.02 -4.08
CA TYR A 85 -6.82 -10.44 -4.01
C TYR A 85 -6.88 -11.02 -2.61
N GLU A 86 -6.93 -10.20 -1.57
CA GLU A 86 -7.22 -10.66 -0.20
C GLU A 86 -8.63 -11.26 -0.08
N ILE A 87 -9.56 -10.88 -0.95
CA ILE A 87 -10.95 -11.37 -0.95
C ILE A 87 -11.00 -12.86 -1.29
N GLU A 88 -10.15 -13.34 -2.20
CA GLU A 88 -10.10 -14.74 -2.59
C GLU A 88 -9.63 -15.64 -1.45
N PHE A 89 -8.76 -15.11 -0.58
CA PHE A 89 -8.30 -15.80 0.64
C PHE A 89 -9.39 -15.92 1.71
N ARG A 90 -10.54 -15.25 1.52
CA ARG A 90 -11.72 -15.42 2.36
C ARG A 90 -12.51 -16.70 2.03
N ARG A 91 -12.28 -17.32 0.87
CA ARG A 91 -12.88 -18.61 0.50
C ARG A 91 -11.97 -19.73 0.99
N TRP A 92 -12.17 -20.10 2.25
CA TRP A 92 -11.48 -21.21 2.88
C TRP A 92 -11.64 -22.48 2.03
N PRO A 93 -10.55 -23.22 1.73
CA PRO A 93 -10.70 -24.52 1.11
C PRO A 93 -11.58 -25.39 2.01
N SER A 94 -12.61 -26.00 1.43
CA SER A 94 -13.47 -26.92 2.18
C SER A 94 -12.60 -28.07 2.68
N TYR A 95 -12.52 -28.22 4.00
CA TYR A 95 -11.82 -29.33 4.60
C TYR A 95 -12.58 -30.62 4.24
N THR A 96 -11.88 -31.58 3.65
CA THR A 96 -12.37 -32.95 3.45
C THR A 96 -11.39 -33.92 4.07
N ALA A 97 -11.89 -35.04 4.61
CA ALA A 97 -11.05 -36.05 5.25
C ALA A 97 -9.98 -36.63 4.28
N ALA A 98 -10.30 -36.65 2.98
CA ALA A 98 -9.39 -37.09 1.92
C ALA A 98 -8.39 -36.00 1.49
N GLY A 99 -8.81 -34.73 1.44
CA GLY A 99 -8.01 -33.64 0.87
C GLY A 99 -7.18 -32.85 1.89
N GLN A 100 -7.62 -32.78 3.16
CA GLN A 100 -6.91 -32.12 4.27
C GLN A 100 -6.35 -30.70 3.97
N SER A 101 -7.01 -29.96 3.08
CA SER A 101 -6.56 -28.64 2.63
C SER A 101 -6.64 -27.60 3.75
N TYR A 102 -5.62 -26.74 3.84
CA TYR A 102 -5.58 -25.59 4.76
C TYR A 102 -5.07 -24.34 4.03
N ALA A 103 -5.56 -23.16 4.42
CA ALA A 103 -5.03 -21.88 3.96
C ALA A 103 -4.14 -21.27 5.05
N ARG A 104 -2.98 -20.71 4.66
CA ARG A 104 -2.10 -19.96 5.57
C ARG A 104 -2.30 -18.46 5.37
N LEU A 105 -2.61 -17.74 6.44
CA LEU A 105 -2.39 -16.30 6.53
C LEU A 105 -0.90 -16.08 6.87
N ASN A 106 -0.17 -15.34 6.05
CA ASN A 106 1.25 -15.05 6.28
C ASN A 106 1.39 -13.82 7.23
N ALA A 107 2.52 -13.51 7.86
CA ALA A 107 3.92 -13.90 7.63
C ALA A 107 4.58 -14.47 8.90
N ARG A 108 5.15 -15.70 8.84
CA ARG A 108 5.92 -16.30 9.96
C ARG A 108 5.12 -16.21 11.30
N PRO A 109 5.68 -16.39 12.51
CA PRO A 109 4.94 -16.07 13.74
C PRO A 109 4.42 -14.63 13.70
N LEU A 110 3.24 -14.38 14.30
CA LEU A 110 2.63 -13.05 14.36
C LEU A 110 3.68 -11.97 14.66
N ALA A 111 3.97 -11.14 13.67
CA ALA A 111 4.91 -10.05 13.80
C ALA A 111 4.13 -8.75 13.97
N VAL A 112 4.35 -8.08 15.10
CA VAL A 112 3.84 -6.72 15.32
C VAL A 112 4.87 -5.74 14.77
N ALA A 113 4.47 -4.98 13.76
CA ALA A 113 5.27 -3.90 13.19
C ALA A 113 4.66 -2.54 13.55
N GLN A 114 5.47 -1.48 13.49
CA GLN A 114 5.05 -0.11 13.78
C GLN A 114 5.24 0.78 12.55
N GLY A 115 4.35 1.76 12.38
CA GLY A 115 4.52 2.82 11.39
C GLY A 115 4.42 2.36 9.94
N LEU A 116 3.37 1.62 9.57
CA LEU A 116 3.11 1.21 8.18
C LEU A 116 3.17 2.42 7.23
N ARG A 117 4.14 2.41 6.31
CA ARG A 117 4.40 3.48 5.32
C ARG A 117 4.46 4.90 5.94
N ALA A 118 4.92 5.05 7.19
CA ALA A 118 4.81 6.30 7.94
C ALA A 118 5.42 7.53 7.23
N GLN A 119 6.56 7.38 6.55
CA GLN A 119 7.19 8.48 5.80
C GLN A 119 6.36 8.90 4.58
N ALA A 120 5.97 7.93 3.74
CA ALA A 120 5.11 8.19 2.59
C ALA A 120 3.77 8.80 3.03
N CYS A 121 3.18 8.30 4.12
CA CYS A 121 1.91 8.85 4.60
C CYS A 121 2.06 10.22 5.25
N ALA A 122 3.20 10.55 5.86
CA ALA A 122 3.48 11.93 6.27
C ALA A 122 3.57 12.85 5.05
N PHE A 123 4.20 12.40 3.97
CA PHE A 123 4.23 13.12 2.70
C PHE A 123 2.80 13.38 2.16
N TRP A 124 2.00 12.33 1.97
CA TRP A 124 0.66 12.44 1.38
C TRP A 124 -0.38 13.16 2.25
N THR A 125 -0.32 12.99 3.58
CA THR A 125 -1.37 13.51 4.49
C THR A 125 -1.00 14.82 5.16
N ARG A 126 0.27 15.23 5.12
CA ARG A 126 0.75 16.46 5.80
C ARG A 126 1.49 17.40 4.88
N PHE A 127 2.42 16.93 4.05
CA PHE A 127 3.26 17.80 3.22
C PHE A 127 2.54 18.21 1.94
N LEU A 128 2.14 17.24 1.11
CA LEU A 128 1.57 17.50 -0.21
C LEU A 128 0.30 18.37 -0.18
N PRO A 129 -0.66 18.17 0.75
CA PRO A 129 -1.83 19.05 0.84
C PRO A 129 -1.47 20.48 1.22
N LYS A 130 -0.44 20.68 2.05
CA LYS A 130 0.05 22.02 2.38
C LYS A 130 0.72 22.67 1.18
N LEU A 131 1.50 21.90 0.41
CA LEU A 131 2.15 22.37 -0.81
C LEU A 131 1.08 22.87 -1.79
N LEU A 132 0.09 22.03 -2.12
CA LEU A 132 -1.02 22.41 -2.99
C LEU A 132 -1.77 23.64 -2.48
N ASN A 133 -2.08 23.70 -1.19
CA ASN A 133 -2.77 24.86 -0.62
C ASN A 133 -2.00 26.19 -0.73
N VAL A 134 -0.65 26.15 -0.83
CA VAL A 134 0.15 27.36 -1.05
C VAL A 134 0.45 27.63 -2.53
N THR A 135 0.25 26.66 -3.42
CA THR A 135 0.61 26.76 -4.84
C THR A 135 -0.55 26.67 -5.84
N GLY A 136 -1.77 26.28 -5.43
CA GLY A 136 -2.97 26.30 -6.27
C GLY A 136 -3.98 25.22 -5.94
#